data_AF-A0A4P5YXC4-F1
#
_entry.id   AF-A0A4P5YXC4-F1
#
_cell.length_a   1.000
_cell.length_b   1.000
_cell.length_c   1.000
_cell.angle_alpha   90.00
_cell.angle_beta   90.00
_cell.angle_gamma   90.00
#
_symmetry.space_group_name_H-M   'P 1'
#
loop_
_entity.id
_entity.type
_entity.pdbx_description
1 polymer ?
#
loop_
_entity_poly.entity_id
_entity_poly.type
_entity_poly.pdbx_seq_one_letter_code
_entity_poly.pdbx_strand_id
1 'polypeptide(L)' 'MPATLDALAHDALILPPDQRLALARQLLDSVELEPEPGAEAAWEAEIVRRIASFKAGGSKPIPAGEVFARLRQIAPDR' A
#
# COMPACT_ATOMS: atom_id res chain seq x y z
N MET A 1 -5.34 -5.12 -33.18
CA MET A 1 -4.95 -3.81 -32.62
C MET A 1 -5.02 -3.93 -31.11
N PRO A 2 -3.94 -3.68 -30.35
CA PRO A 2 -4.08 -3.64 -28.89
C PRO A 2 -5.07 -2.52 -28.54
N ALA A 3 -5.93 -2.78 -27.55
CA ALA A 3 -6.83 -1.75 -27.01
C ALA A 3 -5.99 -0.59 -26.45
N THR A 4 -6.47 0.65 -26.60
CA THR A 4 -5.81 1.83 -26.03
C THR A 4 -5.95 1.83 -24.51
N LEU A 5 -5.05 2.53 -23.81
CA LEU A 5 -5.13 2.67 -22.35
C LEU A 5 -6.50 3.20 -21.91
N ASP A 6 -7.01 4.23 -22.58
CA ASP A 6 -8.30 4.84 -22.25
C ASP A 6 -9.48 3.86 -22.42
N ALA A 7 -9.44 3.01 -23.47
CA ALA A 7 -10.46 1.99 -23.69
C ALA A 7 -10.40 0.90 -22.60
N LEU A 8 -9.21 0.42 -22.25
CA LEU A 8 -9.03 -0.57 -21.18
C LEU A 8 -9.40 -0.01 -19.80
N ALA A 9 -9.09 1.27 -19.53
CA ALA A 9 -9.47 1.94 -18.30
C ALA A 9 -10.99 2.09 -18.20
N HIS A 10 -11.65 2.45 -19.29
CA HIS A 10 -13.11 2.50 -19.34
C HIS A 10 -13.74 1.13 -19.01
N ASP A 11 -13.27 0.08 -19.68
CA ASP A 11 -13.76 -1.29 -19.47
C ASP A 11 -13.49 -1.78 -18.04
N ALA A 12 -12.33 -1.44 -17.46
CA ALA A 12 -12.00 -1.79 -16.08
C ALA A 12 -12.90 -1.05 -15.07
N LEU A 13 -13.22 0.22 -15.30
CA LEU A 13 -13.99 1.04 -14.36
C LEU A 13 -15.47 0.61 -14.27
N ILE A 14 -16.03 -0.01 -15.32
CA ILE A 14 -17.41 -0.53 -15.30
C ILE A 14 -17.55 -1.90 -14.62
N LEU A 15 -16.44 -2.58 -14.31
CA LEU A 15 -16.48 -3.86 -13.58
C LEU A 15 -17.00 -3.69 -12.14
N PRO A 16 -17.58 -4.74 -11.53
CA PRO A 16 -17.89 -4.76 -10.11
C PRO A 16 -16.65 -4.48 -9.23
N PRO A 17 -16.81 -3.89 -8.02
CA PRO A 17 -15.68 -3.51 -7.16
C PRO A 17 -14.65 -4.63 -6.92
N ASP A 18 -15.09 -5.86 -6.64
CA ASP A 18 -14.20 -6.98 -6.36
C ASP A 18 -13.36 -7.37 -7.58
N GLN A 19 -13.96 -7.30 -8.78
CA GLN A 19 -13.25 -7.58 -10.03
C GLN A 19 -12.25 -6.47 -10.37
N ARG A 20 -12.58 -5.21 -10.08
CA ARG A 20 -11.61 -4.11 -10.20
C ARG A 20 -10.42 -4.30 -9.27
N LEU A 21 -10.67 -4.73 -8.03
CA LEU A 21 -9.60 -5.01 -7.07
C LEU A 21 -8.70 -6.16 -7.54
N ALA A 22 -9.30 -7.24 -8.06
CA ALA A 22 -8.55 -8.36 -8.63
C ALA A 22 -7.69 -7.93 -9.83
N LEU A 23 -8.25 -7.14 -10.76
CA LEU A 23 -7.51 -6.63 -11.91
C LEU A 23 -6.40 -5.66 -11.50
N ALA A 24 -6.67 -4.75 -10.55
CA ALA A 24 -5.67 -3.85 -10.02
C ALA A 24 -4.50 -4.62 -9.39
N ARG A 25 -4.79 -5.70 -8.66
CA ARG A 25 -3.75 -6.56 -8.09
C ARG A 25 -2.88 -7.19 -9.16
N GLN A 26 -3.47 -7.79 -10.19
CA GLN A 26 -2.72 -8.39 -11.30
C GLN A 26 -1.83 -7.39 -12.03
N LEU A 27 -2.34 -6.17 -12.26
CA LEU A 27 -1.56 -5.12 -12.90
C LEU A 27 -0.39 -4.67 -12.01
N LEU A 28 -0.61 -4.52 -10.70
CA LEU A 28 0.47 -4.19 -9.75
C LEU A 28 1.53 -5.29 -9.72
N ASP A 29 1.13 -6.55 -9.59
CA ASP A 29 2.07 -7.69 -9.59
C ASP A 29 2.86 -7.76 -10.92
N SER A 30 2.27 -7.34 -12.04
CA SER A 30 2.94 -7.35 -13.36
C SER A 30 4.05 -6.31 -13.54
N VAL A 31 4.06 -5.27 -12.69
CA VAL A 31 5.06 -4.18 -12.73
C VAL A 31 5.91 -4.13 -11.46
N GLU A 32 5.63 -4.99 -10.48
CA GLU A 32 6.42 -5.10 -9.27
C GLU A 32 7.81 -5.62 -9.65
N LEU A 33 8.81 -4.78 -9.42
CA LEU A 33 10.20 -5.12 -9.69
C LEU A 33 10.72 -6.01 -8.56
N GLU A 34 11.59 -6.95 -8.93
CA GLU A 34 12.37 -7.68 -7.94
C GLU A 34 13.08 -6.67 -7.02
N PRO A 35 12.99 -6.83 -5.68
CA PRO A 35 13.68 -5.95 -4.77
C PRO A 35 15.17 -5.92 -5.07
N GLU A 36 15.78 -4.74 -4.97
CA GLU A 36 17.23 -4.60 -5.10
C GLU A 36 17.95 -5.58 -4.15
N PRO A 37 19.03 -6.24 -4.58
CA PRO A 37 19.78 -7.14 -3.71
C PRO A 37 20.14 -6.48 -2.38
N GLY A 38 19.68 -7.08 -1.28
CA GLY A 38 19.90 -6.57 0.08
C GLY A 38 18.83 -5.60 0.60
N ALA A 39 17.82 -5.25 -0.20
CA ALA A 39 16.68 -4.44 0.26
C ALA A 39 15.97 -5.06 1.47
N GLU A 40 15.74 -6.38 1.45
CA GLU A 40 15.12 -7.10 2.56
C GLU A 40 15.97 -7.00 3.84
N ALA A 41 17.28 -7.20 3.74
CA ALA A 41 18.19 -7.11 4.88
C ALA A 41 18.27 -5.67 5.43
N ALA A 42 18.28 -4.67 4.55
CA ALA A 42 18.23 -3.26 4.95
C ALA A 42 16.90 -2.92 5.63
N TRP A 43 15.79 -3.51 5.17
CA TRP A 43 14.48 -3.31 5.75
C TRP A 43 14.36 -3.93 7.15
N GLU A 44 14.86 -5.14 7.34
CA GLU A 44 14.91 -5.80 8.65
C GLU A 44 15.75 -4.96 9.64
N ALA A 45 16.91 -4.49 9.22
CA ALA A 45 17.76 -3.61 10.04
C ALA A 45 17.02 -2.32 10.44
N GLU A 46 16.25 -1.73 9.52
CA GLU A 46 15.44 -0.54 9.79
C GLU A 46 14.31 -0.80 10.77
N ILE A 47 13.61 -1.94 10.66
CA ILE A 47 12.56 -2.35 11.61
C ILE A 47 13.13 -2.45 13.02
N VAL A 48 14.24 -3.16 13.19
CA VAL A 48 14.92 -3.30 14.50
C VAL A 48 15.30 -1.93 15.07
N ARG A 49 15.88 -1.06 14.24
CA ARG A 49 16.26 0.31 14.63
C ARG A 49 15.05 1.12 15.08
N ARG A 50 13.94 1.08 14.34
CA ARG A 50 12.70 1.83 14.67
C ARG A 50 12.08 1.33 15.97
N ILE A 51 12.04 0.03 16.19
CA ILE A 51 11.53 -0.55 17.45
C ILE A 51 12.40 -0.12 18.63
N ALA A 52 13.73 -0.15 18.49
CA ALA A 52 14.65 0.28 19.54
C ALA A 52 14.47 1.77 19.87
N SER A 53 14.40 2.63 18.84
CA SER A 53 14.14 4.06 19.00
C SER A 53 12.81 4.34 19.70
N PHE A 54 11.75 3.64 19.29
CA PHE A 54 10.44 3.74 19.93
C PHE A 54 10.49 3.38 21.42
N LYS A 55 11.11 2.24 21.76
CA LYS A 55 11.28 1.79 23.16
C LYS A 55 12.13 2.77 23.99
N ALA A 56 13.09 3.45 23.36
CA ALA A 56 13.91 4.47 24.00
C ALA A 56 13.22 5.84 24.13
N GLY A 57 11.97 5.98 23.67
CA GLY A 57 11.24 7.25 23.70
C GLY A 57 11.60 8.23 22.57
N GLY A 58 12.33 7.76 21.55
CA GLY A 58 12.74 8.56 20.38
C GLY A 58 11.60 8.92 19.43
N SER A 59 10.38 8.49 19.72
CA SER A 59 9.17 8.82 18.95
C SER A 59 7.97 8.96 19.87
N LYS A 60 7.09 9.93 19.56
CA LYS A 60 5.85 10.14 20.31
C LYS A 60 4.74 9.19 19.80
N PRO A 61 4.26 8.24 20.61
CA PRO A 61 3.12 7.41 20.22
C PRO A 61 1.85 8.24 20.08
N ILE A 62 1.00 7.85 19.15
CA ILE A 62 -0.37 8.34 19.02
C ILE A 62 -1.31 7.20 19.44
N PRO A 63 -2.31 7.44 20.29
CA PRO A 63 -3.29 6.41 20.62
C PRO A 63 -3.95 5.84 19.37
N ALA A 64 -4.06 4.52 19.28
CA ALA A 64 -4.63 3.84 18.11
C ALA A 64 -6.04 4.35 17.77
N GLY A 65 -6.87 4.65 18.78
CA GLY A 65 -8.21 5.22 18.57
C GLY A 65 -8.21 6.55 17.83
N GLU A 66 -7.20 7.41 18.09
CA GLU A 66 -7.03 8.68 17.38
C GLU A 66 -6.60 8.44 15.93
N VAL A 67 -5.69 7.50 15.68
CA VAL A 67 -5.28 7.10 14.32
C VAL A 67 -6.49 6.63 13.52
N PHE A 68 -7.28 5.69 14.06
CA PHE A 68 -8.46 5.16 13.37
C PHE A 68 -9.58 6.20 13.19
N ALA A 69 -9.74 7.13 14.14
CA ALA A 69 -10.68 8.23 13.99
C ALA A 69 -10.32 9.14 12.80
N ARG A 70 -9.03 9.47 12.66
CA ARG A 70 -8.52 10.24 11.51
C ARG A 70 -8.66 9.46 10.20
N LEU A 71 -8.36 8.16 10.19
CA LEU A 71 -8.50 7.31 9.00
C LEU A 71 -9.93 7.31 8.45
N ARG A 72 -10.95 7.20 9.31
CA ARG A 72 -12.36 7.28 8.90
C ARG A 72 -12.73 8.62 8.25
N GLN A 73 -12.04 9.71 8.57
CA GLN A 73 -12.30 11.01 7.95
C GLN A 73 -11.68 11.13 6.55
N ILE A 74 -10.49 10.55 6.35
CA ILE A 74 -9.74 10.68 5.08
C ILE A 74 -10.04 9.55 4.08
N ALA A 75 -10.56 8.42 4.54
CA ALA A 75 -10.94 7.27 3.73
C ALA A 75 -12.25 6.64 4.27
N PRO A 76 -13.39 7.34 4.13
CA PRO A 76 -14.66 6.91 4.72
C PRO A 76 -15.23 5.60 4.15
N ASP A 77 -14.84 5.24 2.93
CA ASP A 77 -15.39 4.10 2.16
C ASP A 77 -14.36 2.99 1.89
N ARG A 78 -13.28 2.91 2.69
CA ARG A 78 -12.31 1.80 2.68
C ARG A 78 -12.55 0.81 3.82
#